data_AF-A0A1Y2ZYI5-F1
#
_entry.id   AF-A0A1Y2ZYI5-F1
#
_cell.length_a   1.000
_cell.length_b   1.000
_cell.length_c   1.000
_cell.angle_alpha   90.00
_cell.angle_beta   90.00
_cell.angle_gamma   90.00
#
_symmetry.space_group_name_H-M   'P 1'
#
loop_
_entity.id
_entity.type
_entity.pdbx_description
1 polymer ?
#
loop_
_entity_poly.entity_id
_entity_poly.type
_entity_poly.pdbx_seq_one_letter_code
_entity_poly.pdbx_strand_id
1 'polypeptide(L)'
;MYQEKFKGFENVENLAGKAWEHAVTIDVLNTTLIKDCSIHCFHYQQMLELFFKHLLETKSEFGSYSKTHKLQRLLEEVIANTPFKTDKSKYFMALQVITVCAEEYRYNFLIDCVGYKQSVEICNALLDELLEFERIN
;
A
#
# COMPACT_ATOMS: atom_id res chain seq x y z
N MET A 1 -2.57 12.64 6.58
CA MET A 1 -3.14 12.61 5.22
C MET A 1 -2.16 11.88 4.32
N TYR A 2 -2.64 10.94 3.51
CA TYR A 2 -1.78 10.13 2.66
C TYR A 2 -1.15 10.95 1.53
N GLN A 3 -1.87 11.91 0.95
CA GLN A 3 -1.34 12.77 -0.11
C GLN A 3 -0.09 13.54 0.35
N GLU A 4 -0.07 14.04 1.58
CA GLU A 4 1.07 14.76 2.15
C GLU A 4 2.26 13.82 2.40
N LYS A 5 2.00 12.57 2.81
CA LYS A 5 3.05 11.55 2.96
C LYS A 5 3.76 11.25 1.62
N PHE A 6 3.00 11.27 0.51
CA PHE A 6 3.47 11.00 -0.84
C PHE A 6 3.80 12.25 -1.67
N LYS A 7 3.85 13.45 -1.07
CA LYS A 7 3.96 14.72 -1.80
C LYS A 7 5.14 14.80 -2.78
N GLY A 8 6.25 14.12 -2.48
CA GLY A 8 7.41 14.04 -3.39
C GLY A 8 7.12 13.37 -4.73
N PHE A 9 6.00 12.68 -4.86
CA PHE A 9 5.56 11.96 -6.06
C PHE A 9 4.36 12.62 -6.76
N GLU A 10 4.00 13.84 -6.35
CA GLU A 10 2.92 14.60 -6.96
C GLU A 10 3.13 14.75 -8.46
N ASN A 11 2.18 14.21 -9.25
CA ASN A 11 2.17 14.21 -10.71
C ASN A 11 3.42 13.61 -11.38
N VAL A 12 4.18 12.77 -10.68
CA VAL A 12 5.31 12.04 -11.28
C VAL A 12 4.75 10.90 -12.14
N GLU A 13 5.19 10.80 -13.40
CA GLU A 13 4.69 9.78 -14.35
C GLU A 13 5.36 8.41 -14.14
N ASN A 14 5.25 7.85 -12.94
CA ASN A 14 5.77 6.52 -12.59
C ASN A 14 4.87 5.80 -11.56
N LEU A 15 5.32 4.65 -11.07
CA LEU A 15 4.58 3.85 -10.09
C LEU A 15 4.34 4.60 -8.77
N ALA A 16 5.31 5.37 -8.28
CA ALA A 16 5.12 6.17 -7.07
C ALA A 16 4.12 7.31 -7.25
N GLY A 17 4.09 7.95 -8.42
CA GLY A 17 3.05 8.95 -8.72
C GLY A 17 1.66 8.34 -8.82
N LYS A 18 1.54 7.10 -9.34
CA LYS A 18 0.29 6.35 -9.25
C LYS A 18 -0.09 6.01 -7.80
N ALA A 19 0.87 5.63 -6.96
CA ALA A 19 0.61 5.46 -5.53
C ALA A 19 0.10 6.76 -4.88
N TRP A 20 0.65 7.92 -5.26
CA TRP A 20 0.17 9.23 -4.83
C TRP A 20 -1.28 9.53 -5.28
N GLU A 21 -1.66 9.21 -6.52
CA GLU A 21 -3.05 9.37 -6.98
C GLU A 21 -4.04 8.55 -6.11
N HIS A 22 -3.66 7.33 -5.73
CA HIS A 22 -4.44 6.51 -4.81
C HIS A 22 -4.46 7.11 -3.39
N ALA A 23 -3.35 7.66 -2.92
CA ALA A 23 -3.24 8.38 -1.64
C ALA A 23 -4.20 9.59 -1.57
N VAL A 24 -4.27 10.40 -2.64
CA VAL A 24 -5.23 11.51 -2.77
C VAL A 24 -6.66 10.99 -2.70
N THR A 25 -6.96 9.91 -3.44
CA THR A 25 -8.31 9.34 -3.46
C THR A 25 -8.75 8.85 -2.09
N ILE A 26 -7.85 8.21 -1.33
CA ILE A 26 -8.11 7.77 0.05
C ILE A 26 -8.46 8.97 0.94
N ASP A 27 -7.68 10.05 0.86
CA ASP A 27 -7.95 11.25 1.64
C ASP A 27 -9.32 11.87 1.27
N VAL A 28 -9.69 11.91 -0.02
CA VAL A 28 -11.02 12.34 -0.44
C VAL A 28 -12.11 11.45 0.15
N LEU A 29 -11.97 10.12 0.05
CA LEU A 29 -12.93 9.16 0.58
C LEU A 29 -13.14 9.32 2.09
N ASN A 30 -12.07 9.63 2.84
CA ASN A 30 -12.12 9.89 4.27
C ASN A 30 -12.94 11.15 4.65
N THR A 31 -13.24 12.03 3.70
CA THR A 31 -14.12 13.20 3.90
C THR A 31 -15.58 12.94 3.52
N THR A 32 -15.90 11.77 2.96
CA THR A 32 -17.26 11.43 2.51
C THR A 32 -18.10 10.77 3.62
N LEU A 33 -19.40 10.63 3.37
CA LEU A 33 -20.33 9.89 4.23
C LEU A 33 -20.47 8.41 3.82
N ILE A 34 -19.62 7.91 2.91
CA ILE A 34 -19.68 6.53 2.44
C ILE A 34 -19.34 5.60 3.61
N LYS A 35 -20.27 4.71 3.96
CA LYS A 35 -20.11 3.76 5.08
C LYS A 35 -19.33 2.51 4.68
N ASP A 36 -19.52 2.08 3.44
CA ASP A 36 -18.88 0.90 2.88
C ASP A 36 -17.39 1.19 2.63
N CYS A 37 -16.52 0.31 3.12
CA CYS A 37 -15.07 0.49 3.03
C CYS A 37 -14.45 -0.12 1.76
N SER A 38 -15.23 -0.79 0.89
CA SER A 38 -14.75 -1.48 -0.32
C SER A 38 -13.89 -0.57 -1.21
N ILE A 39 -14.39 0.62 -1.55
CA ILE A 39 -13.68 1.57 -2.40
C ILE A 39 -12.41 2.09 -1.72
N HIS A 40 -12.48 2.43 -0.42
CA HIS A 40 -11.32 2.86 0.35
C HIS A 40 -10.26 1.74 0.40
N CYS A 41 -10.70 0.50 0.59
CA CYS A 41 -9.85 -0.68 0.62
C CYS A 41 -9.14 -0.94 -0.69
N PHE A 42 -9.86 -0.83 -1.82
CA PHE A 42 -9.26 -0.92 -3.14
C PHE A 42 -8.14 0.12 -3.33
N HIS A 43 -8.41 1.39 -3.05
CA HIS A 43 -7.40 2.44 -3.22
C HIS A 43 -6.22 2.27 -2.25
N TYR A 44 -6.46 1.83 -1.01
CA TYR A 44 -5.40 1.57 -0.04
C TYR A 44 -4.49 0.41 -0.48
N GLN A 45 -5.08 -0.68 -0.98
CA GLN A 45 -4.33 -1.80 -1.50
C GLN A 45 -3.48 -1.39 -2.71
N GLN A 46 -4.05 -0.66 -3.67
CA GLN A 46 -3.33 -0.19 -4.85
C GLN A 46 -2.20 0.78 -4.49
N MET A 47 -2.42 1.70 -3.55
CA MET A 47 -1.38 2.60 -3.03
C MET A 47 -0.17 1.80 -2.53
N LEU A 48 -0.38 0.78 -1.68
CA LEU A 48 0.71 -0.05 -1.16
C LEU A 48 1.36 -0.90 -2.25
N GLU A 49 0.57 -1.53 -3.13
CA GLU A 49 1.08 -2.38 -4.20
C GLU A 49 2.03 -1.61 -5.13
N LEU A 50 1.56 -0.45 -5.61
CA LEU A 50 2.32 0.39 -6.53
C LEU A 50 3.58 0.94 -5.85
N PHE A 51 3.49 1.30 -4.57
CA PHE A 51 4.66 1.78 -3.84
C PHE A 51 5.70 0.67 -3.60
N PHE A 52 5.29 -0.55 -3.24
CA PHE A 52 6.23 -1.67 -3.17
C PHE A 52 6.92 -1.93 -4.52
N LYS A 53 6.15 -1.90 -5.62
CA LYS A 53 6.69 -2.11 -6.96
C LYS A 53 7.66 -1.02 -7.38
N HIS A 54 7.37 0.25 -7.02
CA HIS A 54 8.30 1.37 -7.19
C HIS A 54 9.63 1.11 -6.44
N LEU A 55 9.57 0.71 -5.17
CA LEU A 55 10.77 0.39 -4.39
C LEU A 55 11.58 -0.74 -5.02
N LEU A 56 10.92 -1.80 -5.50
CA LEU A 56 11.59 -2.89 -6.20
C LEU A 56 12.19 -2.42 -7.53
N GLU A 57 11.50 -1.58 -8.29
CA GLU A 57 11.99 -1.05 -9.56
C GLU A 57 13.22 -0.15 -9.39
N THR A 58 13.27 0.65 -8.32
CA THR A 58 14.26 1.72 -8.16
C THR A 58 15.38 1.41 -7.16
N LYS A 59 15.14 0.54 -6.18
CA LYS A 59 16.07 0.24 -5.08
C LYS A 59 16.60 -1.19 -5.08
N SER A 60 16.11 -2.08 -5.96
CA SER A 60 16.67 -3.43 -6.11
C SER A 60 17.79 -3.48 -7.14
N GLU A 61 18.69 -4.46 -7.00
CA GLU A 61 19.81 -4.67 -7.95
C GLU A 61 19.34 -4.89 -9.40
N PHE A 62 18.21 -5.58 -9.58
CA PHE A 62 17.70 -5.97 -10.90
C PHE A 62 16.57 -5.07 -11.43
N GLY A 63 16.07 -4.14 -10.62
CA GLY A 63 14.97 -3.23 -10.99
C GLY A 63 13.69 -3.95 -11.43
N SER A 64 13.36 -5.08 -10.80
CA SER A 64 12.21 -5.90 -11.19
C SER A 64 11.36 -6.35 -10.00
N TYR A 65 10.08 -6.57 -10.25
CA TYR A 65 9.10 -7.04 -9.27
C TYR A 65 8.25 -8.16 -9.87
N SER A 66 7.72 -9.05 -9.03
CA SER A 66 6.85 -10.11 -9.52
C SER A 66 5.48 -9.59 -9.98
N LYS A 67 4.83 -10.33 -10.89
CA LYS A 67 3.47 -10.04 -11.35
C LYS A 67 2.41 -10.48 -10.33
N THR A 68 2.59 -10.12 -9.07
CA THR A 68 1.64 -10.40 -7.99
C THR A 68 0.98 -9.11 -7.50
N HIS A 69 -0.20 -9.29 -6.91
CA HIS A 69 -0.95 -8.24 -6.19
C HIS A 69 -0.98 -8.51 -4.67
N LYS A 70 -0.36 -9.63 -4.24
CA LYS A 70 -0.31 -10.06 -2.84
C LYS A 70 0.71 -9.22 -2.09
N LEU A 71 0.24 -8.30 -1.26
CA LEU A 71 1.08 -7.32 -0.57
C LEU A 71 2.15 -7.96 0.33
N GLN A 72 1.83 -9.06 1.00
CA GLN A 72 2.78 -9.79 1.84
C GLN A 72 3.96 -10.36 1.02
N ARG A 73 3.72 -10.80 -0.22
CA ARG A 73 4.79 -11.29 -1.10
C ARG A 73 5.66 -10.14 -1.60
N LEU A 74 5.04 -9.00 -1.94
CA LEU A 74 5.79 -7.80 -2.33
C LEU A 74 6.66 -7.28 -1.19
N LEU A 75 6.19 -7.31 0.06
CA LEU A 75 7.02 -6.98 1.22
C LEU A 75 8.22 -7.95 1.35
N GLU A 76 7.99 -9.25 1.16
CA GLU A 76 9.09 -10.23 1.16
C GLU A 76 10.12 -9.96 0.07
N GLU A 77 9.65 -9.63 -1.14
CA GLU A 77 10.52 -9.24 -2.25
C GLU A 77 11.33 -7.98 -1.92
N VAL A 78 10.71 -6.95 -1.33
CA VAL A 78 11.41 -5.72 -0.92
C VAL A 78 12.49 -6.04 0.10
N ILE A 79 12.18 -6.84 1.12
CA ILE A 79 13.16 -7.23 2.15
C ILE A 79 14.29 -8.07 1.55
N ALA A 80 13.99 -8.95 0.59
CA ALA A 80 14.97 -9.85 -0.01
C ALA A 80 15.90 -9.12 -0.98
N ASN A 81 15.38 -8.19 -1.76
CA ASN A 81 16.08 -7.60 -2.92
C ASN A 81 16.55 -6.16 -2.71
N THR A 82 16.29 -5.57 -1.53
CA THR A 82 16.75 -4.22 -1.19
C THR A 82 17.40 -4.19 0.20
N PRO A 83 18.10 -3.10 0.57
CA PRO A 83 18.60 -2.90 1.93
C PRO A 83 17.50 -2.75 2.99
N PHE A 84 16.23 -2.56 2.62
CA PHE A 84 15.12 -2.42 3.56
C PHE A 84 15.00 -3.64 4.47
N LYS A 85 14.84 -3.41 5.79
CA LYS A 85 14.62 -4.45 6.80
C LYS A 85 13.53 -4.03 7.76
N THR A 86 12.65 -4.97 8.08
CA THR A 86 11.62 -4.83 9.12
C THR A 86 11.21 -6.20 9.65
N ASP A 87 10.50 -6.24 10.77
CA ASP A 87 9.87 -7.47 11.26
C ASP A 87 8.58 -7.73 10.49
N LYS A 88 8.71 -8.44 9.37
CA LYS A 88 7.61 -8.73 8.45
C LYS A 88 6.43 -9.48 9.11
N SER A 89 6.68 -10.22 10.19
CA SER A 89 5.64 -10.98 10.89
C SER A 89 4.55 -10.08 11.48
N LYS A 90 4.88 -8.84 11.83
CA LYS A 90 3.95 -7.82 12.33
C LYS A 90 2.90 -7.41 11.29
N TYR A 91 3.24 -7.50 10.01
CA TYR A 91 2.46 -6.90 8.93
C TYR A 91 1.72 -7.92 8.06
N PHE A 92 2.16 -9.19 8.04
CA PHE A 92 1.64 -10.20 7.12
C PHE A 92 0.13 -10.39 7.17
N MET A 93 -0.46 -10.50 8.36
CA MET A 93 -1.90 -10.68 8.49
C MET A 93 -2.67 -9.46 7.98
N ALA A 94 -2.24 -8.26 8.36
CA ALA A 94 -2.86 -7.01 7.93
C ALA A 94 -2.78 -6.84 6.39
N LEU A 95 -1.62 -7.10 5.80
CA LEU A 95 -1.41 -7.06 4.35
C LEU A 95 -2.27 -8.09 3.62
N GLN A 96 -2.46 -9.28 4.20
CA GLN A 96 -3.36 -10.30 3.66
C GLN A 96 -4.82 -9.85 3.73
N VAL A 97 -5.28 -9.28 4.84
CA VAL A 97 -6.64 -8.74 4.99
C VAL A 97 -6.91 -7.67 3.94
N ILE A 98 -5.97 -6.73 3.74
CA ILE A 98 -6.09 -5.69 2.71
C ILE A 98 -6.17 -6.29 1.31
N THR A 99 -5.32 -7.28 1.00
CA THR A 99 -5.33 -7.97 -0.30
C THR A 99 -6.68 -8.64 -0.55
N VAL A 100 -7.19 -9.43 0.40
CA VAL A 100 -8.48 -10.12 0.27
C VAL A 100 -9.63 -9.12 0.14
N CYS A 101 -9.61 -8.05 0.94
CA CYS A 101 -10.64 -7.02 0.89
C CYS A 101 -10.68 -6.32 -0.49
N ALA A 102 -9.54 -6.09 -1.14
CA ALA A 102 -9.49 -5.59 -2.52
C ALA A 102 -9.82 -6.67 -3.58
N GLU A 103 -9.63 -7.95 -3.33
CA GLU A 103 -10.10 -8.99 -4.26
C GLU A 103 -11.63 -9.07 -4.27
N GLU A 104 -12.25 -8.84 -3.11
CA GLU A 104 -13.70 -8.95 -2.87
C GLU A 104 -14.48 -7.64 -3.10
N TYR A 105 -13.80 -6.49 -3.26
CA TYR A 105 -14.44 -5.14 -3.25
C TYR A 105 -15.57 -4.96 -4.27
N ARG A 106 -15.52 -5.69 -5.40
CA ARG A 106 -16.45 -5.49 -6.53
C ARG A 106 -17.81 -6.16 -6.32
N TYR A 107 -17.90 -7.15 -5.44
CA TYR A 107 -19.07 -8.05 -5.40
C TYR A 107 -19.61 -8.29 -3.99
N ASN A 108 -18.87 -7.94 -2.94
CA ASN A 108 -19.19 -8.31 -1.59
C ASN A 108 -19.46 -7.08 -0.70
N PHE A 109 -20.72 -6.89 -0.30
CA PHE A 109 -21.13 -5.86 0.67
C PHE A 109 -20.91 -6.27 2.14
N LEU A 110 -20.43 -7.49 2.39
CA LEU A 110 -20.20 -8.05 3.74
C LEU A 110 -18.72 -7.93 4.17
N ILE A 111 -17.98 -6.95 3.63
CA ILE A 111 -16.61 -6.69 4.06
C ILE A 111 -16.62 -6.27 5.54
N ASP A 112 -15.81 -6.94 6.35
CA ASP A 112 -15.55 -6.53 7.72
C ASP A 112 -14.72 -5.23 7.73
N CYS A 113 -15.42 -4.10 7.67
CA CYS A 113 -14.79 -2.79 7.69
C CYS A 113 -14.07 -2.47 9.01
N VAL A 114 -14.41 -3.15 10.11
CA VAL A 114 -13.69 -2.97 11.38
C VAL A 114 -12.33 -3.66 11.29
N GLY A 115 -12.31 -4.94 10.90
CA GLY A 115 -11.07 -5.68 10.68
C GLY A 115 -10.17 -5.05 9.62
N TYR A 116 -10.76 -4.52 8.55
CA TYR A 116 -10.04 -3.73 7.54
C TYR A 116 -9.37 -2.49 8.14
N LYS A 117 -10.09 -1.67 8.91
CA LYS A 117 -9.54 -0.44 9.51
C LYS A 117 -8.41 -0.73 10.50
N GLN A 118 -8.54 -1.78 11.31
CA GLN A 118 -7.45 -2.26 12.17
C GLN A 118 -6.21 -2.66 11.36
N SER A 119 -6.41 -3.30 10.21
CA SER A 119 -5.31 -3.67 9.31
C SER A 119 -4.66 -2.44 8.67
N VAL A 120 -5.44 -1.41 8.33
CA VAL A 120 -4.91 -0.11 7.85
C VAL A 120 -4.03 0.56 8.91
N GLU A 121 -4.43 0.57 10.17
CA GLU A 121 -3.62 1.16 11.25
C GLU A 121 -2.26 0.45 11.38
N ILE A 122 -2.24 -0.88 11.32
CA ILE A 122 -1.01 -1.68 11.33
C ILE A 122 -0.15 -1.38 10.10
N CYS A 123 -0.76 -1.35 8.91
CA CYS A 123 -0.04 -1.09 7.67
C CYS A 123 0.42 0.37 7.51
N ASN A 124 -0.18 1.32 8.23
CA ASN A 124 0.30 2.70 8.28
C ASN A 124 1.69 2.79 8.92
N ALA A 125 1.98 1.97 9.93
CA ALA A 125 3.33 1.91 10.52
C ALA A 125 4.35 1.40 9.49
N LEU A 126 4.02 0.33 8.76
CA LEU A 126 4.86 -0.15 7.66
C LEU A 126 5.03 0.90 6.56
N LEU A 127 3.96 1.60 6.19
CA LEU A 127 4.02 2.65 5.18
C LEU A 127 4.99 3.76 5.58
N ASP A 128 5.00 4.15 6.85
CA ASP A 128 5.94 5.16 7.36
C ASP A 128 7.39 4.66 7.31
N GLU A 129 7.65 3.39 7.63
CA GLU A 129 8.98 2.78 7.47
C GLU A 129 9.44 2.77 6.00
N LEU A 130 8.55 2.42 5.07
CA LEU A 130 8.85 2.36 3.63
C LEU A 130 9.10 3.75 3.04
N LEU A 131 8.31 4.75 3.44
CA LEU A 131 8.49 6.14 3.00
C LEU A 131 9.80 6.73 3.52
N GLU A 132 10.19 6.38 4.74
CA GLU A 132 11.48 6.79 5.27
C GLU A 132 12.63 6.12 4.50
N PHE A 133 12.51 4.82 4.22
CA PHE A 133 13.48 4.11 3.40
C PHE A 133 13.64 4.72 2.00
N GLU A 134 12.55 5.12 1.36
CA GLU A 134 12.60 5.73 0.03
C GLU A 134 13.38 7.06 -0.02
N ARG A 135 13.32 7.84 1.06
CA ARG A 135 14.05 9.11 1.18
C ARG A 135 15.55 8.94 1.39
N ILE A 136 15.98 7.75 1.82
CA ILE A 136 17.40 7.43 1.99
C ILE A 136 17.95 7.08 0.60
N ASN A 137 18.88 7.90 0.10
CA ASN A 137 19.51 7.71 -1.21
C ASN A 137 20.12 6.32 -1.38
#